data_AF-A0A392NAA3-F1
#
_entry.id   AF-A0A392NAA3-F1
#
_cell.length_a   1.000
_cell.length_b   1.000
_cell.length_c   1.000
_cell.angle_alpha   90.00
_cell.angle_beta   90.00
_cell.angle_gamma   90.00
#
_symmetry.space_group_name_H-M   'P 1'
#
loop_
_entity.id
_entity.type
_entity.pdbx_description
1 polymer ?
#
loop_
_entity_poly.entity_id
_entity_poly.type
_entity_poly.pdbx_seq_one_letter_code
_entity_poly.pdbx_strand_id
1 'polypeptide(L)'
;MVCVEDLLLVQSWLNVSKDPIQGNGQKSTTFWKRITSNYNKYREASYHLRTVVKEKARFQKLSKIVQVFVGCYKSVTNPPKSRHSEADIVDVQGL
;
A
#
# COMPACT_ATOMS: atom_id res chain seq x y z
N MET A 1 4.92 -8.14 9.19
CA MET A 1 4.62 -9.30 8.33
C MET A 1 3.25 -9.09 7.70
N VAL A 2 3.17 -9.18 6.37
CA VAL A 2 1.92 -9.17 5.59
C VAL A 2 1.32 -10.57 5.67
N CYS A 3 0.04 -10.71 6.02
CA CYS A 3 -0.66 -11.99 6.07
C CYS A 3 -1.57 -12.17 4.84
N VAL A 4 -2.02 -13.41 4.58
CA VAL A 4 -2.91 -13.72 3.46
C VAL A 4 -4.21 -12.90 3.53
N GLU A 5 -4.75 -12.71 4.73
CA GLU A 5 -5.91 -11.85 4.99
C GLU A 5 -5.71 -10.40 4.50
N ASP A 6 -4.47 -9.88 4.49
CA ASP A 6 -4.18 -8.54 3.99
C ASP A 6 -4.40 -8.40 2.48
N LEU A 7 -4.28 -9.50 1.72
CA LEU A 7 -4.56 -9.50 0.28
C LEU A 7 -6.03 -9.16 0.03
N LEU A 8 -6.94 -9.75 0.81
CA LEU A 8 -8.37 -9.46 0.72
C LEU A 8 -8.67 -8.00 1.08
N LEU A 9 -8.00 -7.45 2.08
CA LEU A 9 -8.11 -6.02 2.44
C LEU A 9 -7.64 -5.13 1.28
N VAL A 10 -6.50 -5.44 0.66
CA VAL A 10 -5.98 -4.67 -0.50
C VAL A 10 -6.90 -4.81 -1.71
N GLN A 11 -7.42 -6.00 -1.98
CA GLN A 11 -8.42 -6.23 -3.04
C GLN A 11 -9.70 -5.44 -2.79
N SER A 12 -10.21 -5.44 -1.56
CA SER A 12 -11.40 -4.68 -1.17
C SER A 12 -11.17 -3.18 -1.37
N TRP A 13 -9.99 -2.67 -0.98
CA TRP A 13 -9.61 -1.28 -1.22
C TRP A 13 -9.53 -0.96 -2.72
N LEU A 14 -8.88 -1.82 -3.52
CA LEU A 14 -8.74 -1.63 -4.97
C LEU A 14 -10.10 -1.58 -5.66
N ASN A 15 -11.00 -2.53 -5.34
CA ASN A 15 -12.34 -2.60 -5.90
C ASN A 15 -13.15 -1.33 -5.62
N VAL A 16 -13.06 -0.78 -4.41
CA VAL A 16 -13.76 0.47 -4.06
C VAL A 16 -13.07 1.68 -4.67
N SER A 17 -11.74 1.72 -4.75
CA SER A 17 -10.96 2.84 -5.31
C SER A 17 -11.15 3.03 -6.82
N LYS A 18 -11.46 1.95 -7.53
CA LYS A 18 -11.65 1.93 -9.00
C LYS A 18 -13.12 1.95 -9.40
N ASP A 19 -14.05 2.02 -8.46
CA ASP A 19 -15.48 2.01 -8.75
C ASP A 19 -15.90 3.31 -9.46
N PRO A 20 -16.27 3.25 -10.75
CA PRO A 20 -16.58 4.43 -11.55
C PRO A 20 -17.89 5.10 -11.11
N ILE A 21 -18.78 4.39 -10.40
CA ILE A 21 -20.13 4.86 -10.06
C ILE A 21 -20.10 5.96 -9.00
N GLN A 22 -19.09 5.99 -8.11
CA GLN A 22 -19.04 6.96 -7.02
C GLN A 22 -18.02 8.09 -7.18
N GLY A 23 -17.22 8.08 -8.25
CA GLY A 23 -16.25 9.14 -8.57
C GLY A 23 -15.28 9.51 -7.42
N ASN A 24 -14.49 10.56 -7.60
CA ASN A 24 -13.55 11.07 -6.59
C ASN A 24 -14.22 11.91 -5.47
N GLY A 25 -15.55 12.04 -5.47
CA GLY A 25 -16.31 12.90 -4.54
C GLY A 25 -16.72 12.23 -3.23
N GLN A 26 -16.29 11.00 -2.96
CA GLN A 26 -16.74 10.25 -1.80
C GLN A 26 -16.17 10.82 -0.49
N LYS A 27 -17.04 11.11 0.48
CA LYS A 27 -16.61 11.40 1.86
C LYS A 27 -15.77 10.22 2.37
N SER A 28 -14.60 10.50 2.97
CA SER A 28 -13.67 9.48 3.47
C SER A 28 -14.35 8.40 4.32
N THR A 29 -15.32 8.80 5.14
CA THR A 29 -16.12 7.89 5.96
C THR A 29 -16.91 6.87 5.14
N THR A 30 -17.54 7.30 4.04
CA THR A 30 -18.31 6.41 3.14
C THR A 30 -17.37 5.45 2.42
N PHE A 31 -16.23 5.94 1.95
CA PHE A 31 -15.21 5.12 1.29
C PHE A 31 -14.76 3.95 2.19
N TRP A 32 -14.37 4.26 3.43
CA TRP A 32 -13.92 3.22 4.37
C TRP A 32 -15.03 2.27 4.81
N LYS A 33 -16.27 2.75 4.93
CA LYS A 33 -17.44 1.88 5.19
C LYS A 33 -17.63 0.85 4.09
N ARG A 34 -17.48 1.24 2.83
CA ARG A 34 -17.62 0.32 1.68
C ARG A 34 -16.51 -0.70 1.62
N ILE A 35 -15.26 -0.29 1.88
CA ILE A 35 -14.13 -1.22 1.96
C ILE A 35 -14.38 -2.25 3.05
N THR A 36 -14.73 -1.79 4.25
CA THR A 36 -15.00 -2.66 5.41
C THR A 36 -16.16 -3.61 5.12
N SER A 37 -17.22 -3.13 4.47
CA SER A 37 -18.35 -3.97 4.06
C SER A 37 -17.95 -5.01 3.00
N ASN A 38 -17.12 -4.63 2.02
CA ASN A 38 -16.62 -5.53 0.99
C ASN A 38 -15.73 -6.61 1.60
N TYR A 39 -14.76 -6.23 2.43
CA TYR A 39 -13.91 -7.14 3.18
C TYR A 39 -14.75 -8.11 4.02
N ASN A 40 -15.69 -7.59 4.83
CA ASN A 40 -16.53 -8.43 5.67
C ASN A 40 -17.44 -9.36 4.84
N LYS A 41 -17.84 -8.98 3.62
CA LYS A 41 -18.66 -9.83 2.75
C LYS A 41 -17.86 -11.02 2.20
N TYR A 42 -16.60 -10.82 1.83
CA TYR A 42 -15.79 -11.81 1.13
C TYR A 42 -14.74 -12.51 1.99
N ARG A 43 -14.63 -12.14 3.28
CA ARG A 43 -13.74 -12.82 4.21
C ARG A 43 -14.17 -14.27 4.43
N GLU A 44 -13.19 -15.12 4.67
CA GLU A 44 -13.43 -16.46 5.18
C GLU A 44 -14.04 -16.42 6.58
N ALA A 45 -14.82 -17.44 6.94
CA ALA A 45 -15.47 -17.53 8.25
C ALA A 45 -14.46 -17.58 9.41
N SER A 46 -13.24 -18.05 9.15
CA SER A 46 -12.10 -18.07 10.09
C SER A 46 -11.57 -16.66 10.42
N TYR A 47 -11.80 -15.67 9.55
CA TYR A 47 -11.36 -14.30 9.77
C TYR A 47 -12.40 -13.47 10.51
N HIS A 48 -11.92 -12.66 11.45
CA HIS A 48 -12.78 -11.82 12.28
C HIS A 48 -13.48 -10.74 11.46
N LEU A 49 -14.71 -10.41 11.88
CA LEU A 49 -15.37 -9.18 11.43
C LEU A 49 -14.54 -7.97 11.82
N ARG A 50 -14.36 -7.07 10.87
CA ARG A 50 -13.61 -5.84 11.08
C ARG A 50 -14.53 -4.64 11.15
N THR A 51 -14.20 -3.73 12.05
CA THR A 51 -14.79 -2.39 12.08
C THR A 51 -13.99 -1.47 11.18
N VAL A 52 -14.60 -0.36 10.74
CA VAL A 52 -13.94 0.66 9.91
C VAL A 52 -12.62 1.15 10.52
N VAL A 53 -12.59 1.30 11.85
CA VAL A 53 -11.39 1.74 12.58
C VAL A 53 -10.27 0.72 12.47
N LYS A 54 -10.56 -0.56 12.72
CA LYS A 54 -9.58 -1.65 12.63
C LYS A 54 -9.08 -1.82 11.19
N GLU A 55 -9.99 -1.73 10.22
CA GLU A 55 -9.68 -1.88 8.81
C GLU A 55 -8.74 -0.77 8.31
N LYS A 56 -9.06 0.48 8.63
CA LYS A 56 -8.21 1.63 8.30
C LYS A 56 -6.84 1.54 8.98
N ALA A 57 -6.79 1.16 10.25
CA ALA A 57 -5.52 1.00 10.97
C ALA A 57 -4.63 -0.09 10.35
N ARG A 58 -5.22 -1.22 9.92
CA ARG A 58 -4.46 -2.28 9.24
C ARG A 58 -3.96 -1.80 7.89
N PHE A 59 -4.81 -1.16 7.09
CA PHE A 59 -4.42 -0.65 5.78
C PHE A 59 -3.28 0.37 5.89
N GLN A 60 -3.33 1.29 6.87
CA GLN A 60 -2.25 2.25 7.10
C GLN A 60 -0.91 1.58 7.38
N LYS A 61 -0.89 0.47 8.14
CA LYS A 61 0.33 -0.31 8.38
C LYS A 61 0.85 -0.92 7.07
N LEU A 62 -0.04 -1.47 6.23
CA LEU A 62 0.34 -2.01 4.92
C LEU A 62 0.88 -0.93 3.99
N SER A 63 0.23 0.23 3.92
CA SER A 63 0.68 1.36 3.09
C SER A 63 2.08 1.82 3.47
N LYS A 64 2.41 1.86 4.77
CA LYS A 64 3.77 2.21 5.23
C LYS A 64 4.82 1.22 4.71
N ILE A 65 4.53 -0.08 4.76
CA ILE A 65 5.43 -1.11 4.24
C ILE A 65 5.65 -0.92 2.74
N VAL A 66 4.57 -0.69 1.99
CA VAL A 66 4.64 -0.44 0.54
C VAL A 66 5.44 0.83 0.24
N GLN A 67 5.26 1.91 1.01
CA GLN A 67 6.01 3.15 0.83
C GLN A 67 7.51 2.96 1.04
N VAL A 68 7.91 2.19 2.04
CA VAL A 68 9.32 1.84 2.26
C VAL A 68 9.88 1.09 1.05
N PHE A 69 9.18 0.05 0.58
CA PHE A 69 9.59 -0.70 -0.61
C PHE A 69 9.75 0.20 -1.84
N VAL A 70 8.75 1.05 -2.11
CA VAL A 70 8.79 2.01 -3.23
C VAL A 70 9.94 2.99 -3.08
N GLY A 71 10.24 3.46 -1.87
CA GLY A 71 11.37 4.34 -1.59
C GLY A 71 12.71 3.67 -1.87
N CYS A 72 12.89 2.43 -1.43
CA CYS A 72 14.08 1.62 -1.74
C CYS A 72 14.23 1.39 -3.24
N TYR A 73 13.16 0.96 -3.92
CA TYR A 73 13.16 0.73 -5.37
C TYR A 73 13.54 2.00 -6.15
N LYS A 74 12.94 3.14 -5.80
CA LYS A 74 13.28 4.44 -6.42
C LYS A 74 14.72 4.84 -6.17
N SER A 75 15.27 4.57 -4.98
CA SER A 75 16.65 4.92 -4.63
C SER A 75 17.68 4.15 -5.48
N VAL A 76 17.36 2.94 -5.91
CA VAL A 76 18.21 2.11 -6.79
C VAL A 76 17.99 2.44 -8.26
N THR A 77 16.74 2.64 -8.68
CA THR A 77 16.39 2.84 -10.09
C THR A 77 16.53 4.28 -10.58
N ASN A 78 16.45 5.25 -9.67
CA ASN A 78 16.59 6.67 -9.93
C ASN A 78 17.34 7.31 -8.76
N PRO A 79 18.64 7.03 -8.61
CA PRO A 79 19.42 7.60 -7.52
C PRO A 79 19.34 9.13 -7.58
N PRO A 80 19.09 9.82 -6.45
CA PRO A 80 19.02 11.27 -6.44
C PRO A 80 20.38 11.87 -6.84
N LYS A 81 20.36 12.95 -7.63
CA LYS A 81 21.57 13.65 -8.13
C LYS A 81 22.54 14.10 -7.03
N SER A 82 22.07 14.26 -5.79
CA SER A 82 22.89 14.61 -4.62
C SER A 82 23.59 13.42 -3.94
N ARG A 83 23.41 12.19 -4.44
CA ARG A 83 24.18 11.00 -4.04
C ARG A 83 25.48 10.86 -4.84
N HIS A 84 26.00 11.98 -5.31
CA HIS A 84 27.38 12.12 -5.75
C HIS A 84 28.00 13.17 -4.84
N SER A 85 28.72 12.75 -3.80
CA SER A 85 30.03 13.38 -3.61
C SER A 85 30.96 12.70 -4.62
N GLU A 86 31.92 13.42 -5.17
CA GLU A 86 32.91 12.93 -6.14
C GLU A 86 33.80 11.78 -5.60
N ALA A 87 33.49 11.22 -4.42
CA ALA A 87 34.32 10.27 -3.69
C ALA A 87 34.03 8.77 -3.98
N ASP A 88 32.97 8.43 -4.72
CA ASP A 88 32.61 7.02 -5.01
C ASP A 88 32.90 6.58 -6.46
N ILE A 89 33.70 7.34 -7.22
CA ILE A 89 34.24 6.85 -8.50
C ILE A 89 35.43 5.95 -8.18
N VAL A 90 35.15 4.66 -7.95
CA VAL A 90 36.19 3.65 -8.08
C VAL A 90 36.46 3.50 -9.57
N ASP A 91 37.62 4.01 -10.00
CA ASP A 91 38.12 3.82 -11.35
C ASP A 91 38.33 2.31 -11.59
N VAL A 92 37.47 1.71 -12.41
CA VAL A 92 37.70 0.35 -12.94
C VAL A 92 38.42 0.51 -14.27
N GLN A 93 39.62 1.08 -14.23
CA GLN A 93 40.61 0.92 -15.28
C GLN A 93 41.80 0.15 -14.70
N GLY A 94 41.73 -1.16 -14.90
CA GLY A 94 42.71 -2.14 -14.44
C GLY A 94 42.46 -3.52 -15.02
N LEU A 95 42.27 -3.58 -16.34
CA LEU A 95 42.55 -4.74 -17.18
C LEU A 95 43.37 -4.26 -18.37
#